data_AF-A0A6B3NV51-F1
#
_entry.id   AF-A0A6B3NV51-F1
#
_cell.length_a   1.000
_cell.length_b   1.000
_cell.length_c   1.000
_cell.angle_alpha   90.00
_cell.angle_beta   90.00
_cell.angle_gamma   90.00
#
_symmetry.space_group_name_H-M   'P 1'
#
loop_
_entity.id
_entity.type
_entity.pdbx_description
1 polymer ?
#
loop_
_entity_poly.entity_id
_entity_poly.type
_entity_poly.pdbx_seq_one_letter_code
_entity_poly.pdbx_strand_id
1 'polypeptide(L)'
;MPAQLKRRLLIFLTLVLLIALAFLAHWYLKGRFYESTDNAYVQGEITRVSSQLGARIDEVLVEDNQHVAKGDLLVRLEADDFSLAVERARATLATREAERLQADSRLTQQASLIAAGQAQVSANQATLGRTQLDLNRAQALRKPGFVSEERVTTLSAESNVARSQVSKAQADLQGQRQQVNALAAELKRLDAQIATARTDLAQAELNLSRSEIHAPISGMIGQRAARNGQYVQAGAYLLSIVPDQDIWVQANFKETQIGKMQPGQHAELVFDSYPDTPIQGRVDSLFAASGAQFSLLPPDNATGNFTK
;
A
#
# COMPACT_ATOMS: atom_id res chain seq x y z
N MET A 1 -65.92 13.17 69.86
CA MET A 1 -64.96 13.98 69.06
C MET A 1 -65.73 15.12 68.41
N PRO A 2 -65.36 16.40 68.63
CA PRO A 2 -66.08 17.55 68.09
C PRO A 2 -66.10 17.51 66.56
N ALA A 3 -67.26 17.80 65.96
CA ALA A 3 -67.53 17.62 64.52
C ALA A 3 -66.54 18.35 63.60
N GLN A 4 -65.92 19.43 64.08
CA GLN A 4 -64.91 20.19 63.35
C GLN A 4 -63.56 19.47 63.23
N LEU A 5 -63.19 18.66 64.23
CA LEU A 5 -61.94 17.88 64.21
C LEU A 5 -62.05 16.70 63.24
N LYS A 6 -63.21 16.03 63.19
CA LYS A 6 -63.50 14.96 62.21
C LYS A 6 -63.45 15.48 60.78
N ARG A 7 -63.98 16.68 60.52
CA ARG A 7 -63.95 17.32 59.19
C ARG A 7 -62.54 17.72 58.76
N ARG A 8 -61.73 18.29 59.66
CA ARG A 8 -60.32 18.61 59.37
C ARG A 8 -59.46 17.35 59.16
N LEU A 9 -59.71 16.30 59.96
CA LEU A 9 -59.05 15.00 59.80
C LEU A 9 -59.44 14.33 58.47
N LEU A 10 -60.72 14.36 58.10
CA LEU A 10 -61.21 13.87 56.80
C LEU A 10 -60.57 14.61 55.64
N ILE A 11 -60.50 15.96 55.70
CA ILE A 11 -59.84 16.77 54.66
C ILE A 11 -58.35 16.40 54.55
N PHE A 12 -57.65 16.27 55.67
CA PHE A 12 -56.25 15.85 55.69
C PHE A 12 -56.05 14.44 55.11
N LEU A 13 -56.89 13.47 55.49
CA LEU A 13 -56.85 12.10 54.98
C LEU A 13 -57.14 12.06 53.47
N THR A 14 -58.11 12.84 52.98
CA THR A 14 -58.39 12.94 51.55
C THR A 14 -57.25 13.61 50.77
N LEU A 15 -56.57 14.60 51.35
CA LEU A 15 -55.42 15.26 50.74
C LEU A 15 -54.23 14.30 50.64
N VAL A 16 -53.93 13.57 51.72
CA VAL A 16 -52.89 12.54 51.74
C VAL A 16 -53.21 11.43 50.75
N LEU A 17 -54.47 10.99 50.67
CA LEU A 17 -54.91 10.00 49.69
C LEU A 17 -54.75 10.52 48.25
N LEU A 18 -55.05 11.79 47.98
CA LEU A 18 -54.86 12.41 46.67
C LEU A 18 -53.38 12.53 46.29
N ILE A 19 -52.51 12.90 47.24
CA ILE A 19 -51.05 12.92 47.02
C ILE A 19 -50.53 11.52 46.77
N ALA A 20 -50.98 10.53 47.54
CA ALA A 20 -50.63 9.13 47.35
C ALA A 20 -51.12 8.61 46.00
N LEU A 21 -52.36 8.93 45.58
CA LEU A 21 -52.87 8.56 44.26
C LEU A 21 -52.13 9.26 43.13
N ALA A 22 -51.77 10.54 43.30
CA ALA A 22 -51.00 11.28 42.31
C ALA A 22 -49.58 10.72 42.16
N PHE A 23 -48.94 10.37 43.27
CA PHE A 23 -47.63 9.70 43.28
C PHE A 23 -47.71 8.30 42.66
N LEU A 24 -48.75 7.54 43.00
CA LEU A 24 -48.97 6.19 42.49
C LEU A 24 -49.34 6.19 41.00
N ALA A 25 -50.14 7.16 40.55
CA ALA A 25 -50.43 7.38 39.15
C ALA A 25 -49.18 7.85 38.39
N HIS A 26 -48.36 8.75 38.96
CA HIS A 26 -47.10 9.18 38.35
C HIS A 26 -46.10 8.03 38.23
N TRP A 27 -45.97 7.21 39.28
CA TRP A 27 -45.13 6.02 39.29
C TRP A 27 -45.64 4.96 38.29
N TYR A 28 -46.95 4.74 38.24
CA TYR A 28 -47.57 3.75 37.35
C TYR A 28 -47.55 4.17 35.87
N LEU A 29 -47.73 5.46 35.56
CA LEU A 29 -47.84 5.98 34.19
C LEU A 29 -46.51 6.45 33.60
N LYS A 30 -45.57 6.95 34.41
CA LYS A 30 -44.29 7.49 33.93
C LYS A 30 -43.09 6.72 34.48
N GLY A 31 -42.99 6.56 35.80
CA GLY A 31 -41.79 6.01 36.44
C GLY A 31 -41.43 4.57 36.07
N ARG A 32 -42.41 3.75 35.64
CA ARG A 32 -42.19 2.32 35.33
C ARG A 32 -41.58 2.05 33.94
N PHE A 33 -41.52 3.04 33.06
CA PHE A 33 -41.14 2.83 31.65
C PHE A 33 -39.76 3.39 31.28
N TYR A 34 -39.10 4.07 32.22
CA TYR A 34 -37.75 4.62 32.03
C TYR A 34 -36.76 3.81 32.86
N GLU A 35 -35.76 3.25 32.20
CA GLU A 35 -34.60 2.64 32.85
C GLU A 35 -33.45 3.64 32.80
N SER A 36 -32.79 3.88 33.93
CA SER A 36 -31.63 4.76 34.03
C SER A 36 -30.41 3.99 34.56
N THR A 37 -29.23 4.38 34.11
CA THR A 37 -27.95 3.89 34.63
C THR A 37 -26.94 5.03 34.61
N ASP A 38 -26.17 5.14 35.68
CA ASP A 38 -25.02 6.06 35.75
C ASP A 38 -23.74 5.37 35.28
N ASN A 39 -23.80 4.06 35.00
CA ASN A 39 -22.66 3.26 34.54
C ASN A 39 -22.60 3.31 33.01
N ALA A 40 -22.15 4.43 32.47
CA ALA A 40 -22.01 4.64 31.05
C ALA A 40 -20.67 5.29 30.68
N TYR A 41 -20.06 4.81 29.61
CA TYR A 41 -18.76 5.30 29.13
C TYR A 41 -18.85 5.77 27.69
N VAL A 42 -18.27 6.92 27.40
CA VAL A 42 -18.06 7.39 26.02
C VAL A 42 -16.99 6.51 25.38
N GLN A 43 -17.31 5.93 24.24
CA GLN A 43 -16.44 5.07 23.44
C GLN A 43 -16.34 5.65 22.04
N GLY A 44 -15.20 5.43 21.40
CA GLY A 44 -14.96 5.76 20.01
C GLY A 44 -13.89 4.85 19.45
N GLU A 45 -13.88 4.66 18.13
CA GLU A 45 -12.87 3.83 17.48
C GLU A 45 -11.52 4.56 17.43
N ILE A 46 -10.70 4.36 18.47
CA ILE A 46 -9.39 5.01 18.60
C ILE A 46 -8.44 4.46 17.53
N THR A 47 -8.07 5.31 16.56
CA THR A 47 -7.12 4.96 15.52
C THR A 47 -5.70 5.13 16.03
N ARG A 48 -4.94 4.03 16.05
CA ARG A 48 -3.53 4.03 16.46
C ARG A 48 -2.63 4.31 15.26
N VAL A 49 -1.81 5.35 15.38
CA VAL A 49 -0.80 5.71 14.37
C VAL A 49 0.55 5.13 14.79
N SER A 50 1.16 4.39 13.87
CA SER A 50 2.47 3.76 14.06
C SER A 50 3.44 4.13 12.95
N SER A 51 4.74 4.01 13.23
CA SER A 51 5.77 4.17 12.19
C SER A 51 5.83 2.93 11.30
N GLN A 52 5.89 3.09 9.99
CA GLN A 52 6.19 1.99 9.06
C GLN A 52 7.70 1.77 8.88
N LEU A 53 8.52 2.70 9.35
CA LEU A 53 9.97 2.73 9.18
C LEU A 53 10.69 2.75 10.52
N GLY A 54 11.90 2.20 10.54
CA GLY A 54 12.82 2.37 11.66
C GLY A 54 13.66 3.63 11.44
N ALA A 55 13.50 4.65 12.28
CA ALA A 55 14.24 5.91 12.19
C ALA A 55 14.16 6.69 13.50
N ARG A 56 15.00 7.73 13.61
CA ARG A 56 14.87 8.72 14.70
C ARG A 56 13.77 9.72 14.35
N ILE A 57 12.98 10.09 15.35
CA ILE A 57 12.00 11.17 15.24
C ILE A 57 12.77 12.50 15.26
N ASP A 58 12.64 13.27 14.19
CA ASP A 58 13.19 14.63 14.10
C ASP A 58 12.30 15.59 14.89
N GLU A 59 11.02 15.66 14.51
CA GLU A 59 10.03 16.50 15.16
C GLU A 59 8.66 15.81 15.30
N VAL A 60 8.00 16.11 16.40
CA VAL A 60 6.57 15.84 16.61
C VAL A 60 5.85 17.18 16.55
N LEU A 61 4.97 17.33 15.55
CA LEU A 61 4.33 18.58 15.18
C LEU A 61 2.98 18.81 15.87
N VAL A 62 2.57 17.85 16.71
CA VAL A 62 1.27 17.87 17.39
C VAL A 62 1.40 17.69 18.90
N GLU A 63 0.48 18.31 19.61
CA GLU A 63 0.37 18.26 21.06
C GLU A 63 -0.76 17.32 21.52
N ASP A 64 -0.73 16.94 22.80
CA ASP A 64 -1.78 16.12 23.42
C ASP A 64 -3.08 16.93 23.50
N ASN A 65 -4.22 16.34 23.14
CA ASN A 65 -5.54 16.98 23.04
C ASN A 65 -5.65 18.08 21.96
N GLN A 66 -4.76 18.08 20.96
CA GLN A 66 -4.91 18.96 19.80
C GLN A 66 -5.85 18.35 18.77
N HIS A 67 -6.68 19.18 18.13
CA HIS A 67 -7.49 18.77 16.98
C HIS A 67 -6.65 18.73 15.71
N VAL A 68 -6.78 17.67 14.91
CA VAL A 68 -6.11 17.49 13.62
C VAL A 68 -7.11 17.08 12.53
N ALA A 69 -6.89 17.58 11.32
CA ALA A 69 -7.60 17.15 10.14
C ALA A 69 -6.92 15.94 9.48
N LYS A 70 -7.67 15.22 8.65
CA LYS A 70 -7.13 14.11 7.86
C LYS A 70 -6.08 14.65 6.88
N GLY A 71 -4.89 14.05 6.90
CA GLY A 71 -3.75 14.45 6.08
C GLY A 71 -2.79 15.42 6.76
N ASP A 72 -3.10 15.91 7.97
CA ASP A 72 -2.18 16.77 8.71
C ASP A 72 -0.90 16.01 9.08
N LEU A 73 0.25 16.68 8.97
CA LEU A 73 1.53 16.10 9.33
C LEU A 73 1.66 16.02 10.87
N LEU A 74 1.88 14.82 11.38
CA LEU A 74 1.90 14.54 12.81
C LEU A 74 3.32 14.41 13.35
N VAL A 75 4.14 13.60 12.66
CA VAL A 75 5.51 13.26 13.05
C VAL A 75 6.38 13.25 11.81
N ARG A 76 7.55 13.87 11.90
CA ARG A 76 8.61 13.78 10.89
C ARG A 76 9.76 12.94 11.43
N LEU A 77 10.12 11.92 10.67
CA LEU A 77 11.32 11.11 10.89
C LEU A 77 12.51 11.74 10.16
N GLU A 78 13.71 11.48 10.67
CA GLU A 78 14.96 11.90 10.03
C GLU A 78 15.06 11.36 8.60
N ALA A 79 15.15 12.26 7.62
CA ALA A 79 14.99 11.95 6.21
C ALA A 79 16.32 11.72 5.46
N ASP A 80 17.46 12.04 6.07
CA ASP A 80 18.77 12.04 5.41
C ASP A 80 19.13 10.67 4.82
N ASP A 81 18.97 9.59 5.59
CA ASP A 81 19.25 8.24 5.12
C ASP A 81 18.34 7.81 3.95
N PHE A 82 17.06 8.24 3.99
CA PHE A 82 16.08 7.93 2.94
C PHE A 82 16.33 8.73 1.67
N SER A 83 16.69 10.02 1.79
CA SER A 83 17.05 10.86 0.64
C SER A 83 18.31 10.34 -0.05
N LEU A 84 19.32 9.93 0.71
CA LEU A 84 20.51 9.27 0.18
C LEU A 84 20.19 7.94 -0.51
N ALA A 85 19.22 7.18 0.01
CA ALA A 85 18.76 5.95 -0.63
C ALA A 85 18.10 6.24 -1.99
N VAL A 86 17.29 7.29 -2.09
CA VAL A 86 16.69 7.75 -3.37
C VAL A 86 17.78 8.13 -4.37
N GLU A 87 18.77 8.93 -3.97
CA GLU A 87 19.86 9.32 -4.86
C GLU A 87 20.70 8.12 -5.32
N ARG A 88 20.98 7.15 -4.44
CA ARG A 88 21.67 5.90 -4.81
C ARG A 88 20.86 5.07 -5.81
N ALA A 89 19.54 4.95 -5.60
CA ALA A 89 18.67 4.21 -6.50
C ALA A 89 18.56 4.91 -7.88
N ARG A 90 18.47 6.25 -7.88
CA ARG A 90 18.46 7.06 -9.11
C ARG A 90 19.77 6.92 -9.90
N ALA A 91 20.91 6.98 -9.22
CA ALA A 91 22.21 6.76 -9.85
C ALA A 91 22.34 5.34 -10.44
N THR A 92 21.80 4.34 -9.73
CA THR A 92 21.75 2.96 -10.23
C THR A 92 20.91 2.86 -11.49
N LEU A 93 19.71 3.46 -11.51
CA LEU A 93 18.86 3.52 -12.70
C LEU A 93 19.57 4.19 -13.88
N ALA A 94 20.18 5.36 -13.66
CA ALA A 94 20.91 6.09 -14.70
C ALA A 94 22.06 5.24 -15.29
N THR A 95 22.76 4.48 -14.43
CA THR A 95 23.81 3.55 -14.88
C THR A 95 23.25 2.45 -15.79
N ARG A 96 22.11 1.84 -15.43
CA ARG A 96 21.46 0.81 -16.27
C ARG A 96 20.95 1.37 -17.59
N GLU A 97 20.40 2.58 -17.58
CA GLU A 97 19.96 3.26 -18.80
C GLU A 97 21.15 3.57 -19.73
N ALA A 98 22.29 3.98 -19.18
CA ALA A 98 23.52 4.19 -19.95
C ALA A 98 24.08 2.88 -20.53
N GLU A 99 24.08 1.78 -19.77
CA GLU A 99 24.48 0.46 -20.25
C GLU A 99 23.61 -0.01 -21.42
N ARG A 100 22.29 0.21 -21.34
CA ARG A 100 21.35 -0.08 -22.43
C ARG A 100 21.64 0.76 -23.68
N LEU A 101 21.88 2.06 -23.51
CA LEU A 101 22.22 2.94 -24.63
C LEU A 101 23.53 2.51 -25.31
N GLN A 102 24.51 2.06 -24.53
CA GLN A 102 25.75 1.51 -25.07
C GLN A 102 25.51 0.23 -25.86
N ALA A 103 24.66 -0.68 -25.36
CA ALA A 103 24.29 -1.91 -26.06
C ALA A 103 23.54 -1.63 -27.37
N ASP A 104 22.66 -0.62 -27.37
CA ASP A 104 21.93 -0.17 -28.57
C ASP A 104 22.87 0.39 -29.65
N SER A 105 23.88 1.16 -29.22
CA SER A 105 24.95 1.65 -30.10
C SER A 105 25.74 0.50 -30.74
N ARG A 106 26.02 -0.57 -29.98
CA ARG A 106 26.68 -1.79 -30.52
C ARG A 106 25.80 -2.51 -31.54
N LEU A 107 24.48 -2.57 -31.31
CA LEU A 107 23.54 -3.14 -32.28
C LEU A 107 23.52 -2.34 -33.59
N THR A 108 23.53 -1.01 -33.51
CA THR A 108 23.62 -0.13 -34.67
C THR A 108 24.94 -0.33 -35.43
N GLN A 109 26.06 -0.44 -34.71
CA GLN A 109 27.36 -0.77 -35.31
C GLN A 109 27.34 -2.14 -36.02
N GLN A 110 26.67 -3.14 -35.44
CA GLN A 110 26.54 -4.47 -36.03
C GLN A 110 25.85 -4.44 -37.39
N ALA A 111 24.85 -3.57 -37.59
CA ALA A 111 24.19 -3.40 -38.88
C ALA A 111 25.17 -2.94 -39.98
N SER A 112 26.10 -2.06 -39.65
CA SER A 112 27.16 -1.62 -40.57
C SER A 112 28.12 -2.76 -40.92
N LEU A 113 28.45 -3.61 -39.94
CA LEU A 113 29.29 -4.80 -40.18
C LEU A 113 28.61 -5.82 -41.11
N ILE A 114 27.30 -6.03 -40.95
CA ILE A 114 26.51 -6.88 -41.84
C ILE A 114 26.48 -6.32 -43.26
N ALA A 115 26.32 -5.00 -43.42
CA ALA A 115 26.36 -4.35 -44.73
C ALA A 115 27.73 -4.54 -45.41
N ALA A 116 28.82 -4.40 -44.65
CA ALA A 116 30.17 -4.67 -45.15
C ALA A 116 30.36 -6.15 -45.53
N GLY A 117 29.87 -7.09 -44.72
CA GLY A 117 29.89 -8.52 -45.03
C GLY A 117 29.10 -8.86 -46.30
N GLN A 118 27.94 -8.24 -46.50
CA GLN A 118 27.14 -8.41 -47.71
C GLN A 118 27.86 -7.88 -48.97
N ALA A 119 28.55 -6.74 -48.85
CA ALA A 119 29.39 -6.21 -49.92
C ALA A 119 30.55 -7.18 -50.25
N GLN A 120 31.19 -7.76 -49.23
CA GLN A 120 32.27 -8.75 -49.44
C GLN A 120 31.79 -10.02 -50.14
N VAL A 121 30.62 -10.54 -49.76
CA VAL A 121 30.00 -11.69 -50.47
C VAL A 121 29.77 -11.34 -51.94
N SER A 122 29.24 -10.15 -52.22
CA SER A 122 28.96 -9.69 -53.59
C SER A 122 30.24 -9.55 -54.42
N ALA A 123 31.32 -9.01 -53.84
CA ALA A 123 32.64 -8.90 -54.48
C ALA A 123 33.26 -10.28 -54.79
N ASN A 124 33.16 -11.23 -53.85
CA ASN A 124 33.67 -12.59 -54.06
C ASN A 124 32.83 -13.34 -55.11
N GLN A 125 31.51 -13.11 -55.16
CA GLN A 125 30.62 -13.67 -56.19
C GLN A 125 30.97 -13.14 -57.59
N ALA A 126 31.24 -11.83 -57.72
CA ALA A 126 31.69 -11.25 -58.99
C ALA A 126 33.02 -11.87 -59.45
N THR A 127 33.95 -12.08 -58.51
CA THR A 127 35.23 -12.75 -58.79
C THR A 127 35.03 -14.20 -59.25
N LEU A 128 34.16 -14.95 -58.56
CA LEU A 128 33.80 -16.31 -58.95
C LEU A 128 33.15 -16.36 -60.34
N GLY A 129 32.24 -15.44 -60.64
CA GLY A 129 31.60 -15.34 -61.95
C GLY A 129 32.62 -15.10 -63.07
N ARG A 130 33.59 -14.21 -62.84
CA ARG A 130 34.71 -13.98 -63.78
C ARG A 130 35.53 -15.25 -64.00
N THR A 131 36.00 -15.91 -62.94
CA THR A 131 36.84 -17.11 -63.09
C THR A 131 36.10 -18.29 -63.73
N GLN A 132 34.79 -18.40 -63.49
CA GLN A 132 33.93 -19.37 -64.18
C GLN A 132 33.79 -19.08 -65.67
N LEU A 133 33.60 -17.82 -66.06
CA LEU A 133 33.55 -17.42 -67.47
C LEU A 133 34.87 -17.72 -68.18
N ASP A 134 36.00 -17.42 -67.56
CA ASP A 134 37.33 -17.69 -68.11
C ASP A 134 37.60 -19.19 -68.24
N LEU A 135 37.23 -19.99 -67.22
CA LEU A 135 37.29 -21.45 -67.28
C LEU A 135 36.42 -22.02 -68.41
N ASN A 136 35.17 -21.57 -68.53
CA ASN A 136 34.25 -22.01 -69.57
C ASN A 136 34.79 -21.69 -70.97
N ARG A 137 35.36 -20.49 -71.15
CA ARG A 137 36.01 -20.08 -72.41
C ARG A 137 37.22 -20.95 -72.73
N ALA A 138 38.09 -21.21 -71.74
CA ALA A 138 39.26 -22.07 -71.92
C ALA A 138 38.87 -23.52 -72.25
N GLN A 139 37.84 -24.07 -71.61
CA GLN A 139 37.31 -25.40 -71.91
C GLN A 139 36.72 -25.50 -73.32
N ALA A 140 36.00 -24.47 -73.79
CA ALA A 140 35.48 -24.41 -75.14
C ALA A 140 36.60 -24.37 -76.20
N LEU A 141 37.66 -23.60 -75.93
CA LEU A 141 38.84 -23.47 -76.81
C LEU A 141 39.84 -24.64 -76.70
N ARG A 142 39.68 -25.55 -75.74
CA ARG A 142 40.47 -26.78 -75.64
C ARG A 142 40.11 -27.78 -76.75
N LYS A 143 38.82 -27.93 -77.09
CA LYS A 143 38.35 -28.91 -78.10
C LYS A 143 39.01 -28.73 -79.48
N PRO A 144 39.17 -27.50 -80.00
CA PRO A 144 39.88 -27.27 -81.26
C PRO A 144 41.41 -27.23 -81.12
N GLY A 145 41.98 -27.39 -79.91
CA GLY A 145 43.43 -27.41 -79.67
C GLY A 145 44.09 -26.05 -79.42
N PHE A 146 43.35 -24.97 -79.22
CA PHE A 146 43.90 -23.62 -79.04
C PHE A 146 44.43 -23.31 -77.63
N VAL A 147 44.19 -24.18 -76.64
CA VAL A 147 44.58 -23.97 -75.23
C VAL A 147 45.12 -25.28 -74.64
N SER A 148 46.18 -25.19 -73.81
CA SER A 148 46.79 -26.34 -73.12
C SER A 148 45.93 -26.92 -71.99
N GLU A 149 46.14 -28.20 -71.67
CA GLU A 149 45.45 -28.86 -70.55
C GLU A 149 45.86 -28.29 -69.18
N GLU A 150 47.13 -27.89 -69.04
CA GLU A 150 47.64 -27.16 -67.88
C GLU A 150 46.81 -25.90 -67.63
N ARG A 151 46.56 -25.09 -68.66
CA ARG A 151 45.81 -23.83 -68.51
C ARG A 151 44.38 -24.06 -68.02
N VAL A 152 43.71 -25.11 -68.49
CA VAL A 152 42.37 -25.49 -68.00
C VAL A 152 42.43 -25.93 -66.55
N THR A 153 43.46 -26.69 -66.16
CA THR A 153 43.64 -27.16 -64.78
C THR A 153 43.90 -26.00 -63.82
N THR A 154 44.74 -25.03 -64.20
CA THR A 154 44.98 -23.81 -63.41
C THR A 154 43.70 -22.99 -63.23
N LEU A 155 42.94 -22.73 -64.30
CA LEU A 155 41.68 -21.98 -64.22
C LEU A 155 40.61 -22.73 -63.40
N SER A 156 40.62 -24.06 -63.44
CA SER A 156 39.76 -24.90 -62.60
C SER A 156 40.10 -24.75 -61.12
N ALA A 157 41.39 -24.81 -60.78
CA ALA A 157 41.87 -24.57 -59.42
C ALA A 157 41.53 -23.15 -58.94
N GLU A 158 41.75 -22.13 -59.77
CA GLU A 158 41.39 -20.73 -59.47
C GLU A 158 39.88 -20.56 -59.23
N SER A 159 39.03 -21.19 -60.05
CA SER A 159 37.58 -21.17 -59.85
C SER A 159 37.17 -21.86 -58.54
N ASN A 160 37.81 -22.98 -58.19
CA ASN A 160 37.57 -23.67 -56.93
C ASN A 160 37.98 -22.81 -55.72
N VAL A 161 39.12 -22.12 -55.78
CA VAL A 161 39.55 -21.17 -54.74
C VAL A 161 38.53 -20.03 -54.59
N ALA A 162 38.10 -19.43 -55.70
CA ALA A 162 37.08 -18.38 -55.68
C ALA A 162 35.74 -18.86 -55.09
N ARG A 163 35.34 -20.12 -55.37
CA ARG A 163 34.14 -20.74 -54.78
C ARG A 163 34.27 -20.87 -53.27
N SER A 164 35.42 -21.35 -52.78
CA SER A 164 35.71 -21.44 -51.35
C SER A 164 35.71 -20.06 -50.67
N GLN A 165 36.18 -19.01 -51.34
CA GLN A 165 36.13 -17.64 -50.82
C GLN A 165 34.71 -17.09 -50.69
N VAL A 166 33.80 -17.42 -51.62
CA VAL A 166 32.37 -17.10 -51.50
C VAL A 166 31.77 -17.83 -50.29
N SER A 167 32.02 -19.13 -50.17
CA SER A 167 31.51 -19.93 -49.04
C SER A 167 31.99 -19.40 -47.69
N LYS A 168 33.27 -19.00 -47.59
CA LYS A 168 33.83 -18.37 -46.38
C LYS A 168 33.11 -17.05 -46.06
N ALA A 169 33.00 -16.14 -47.04
CA ALA A 169 32.35 -14.85 -46.82
C ALA A 169 30.87 -14.99 -46.43
N GLN A 170 30.17 -16.00 -46.98
CA GLN A 170 28.79 -16.31 -46.60
C GLN A 170 28.70 -16.80 -45.15
N ALA A 171 29.61 -17.68 -44.71
CA ALA A 171 29.67 -18.15 -43.33
C ALA A 171 29.99 -17.00 -42.36
N ASP A 172 30.93 -16.12 -42.72
CA ASP A 172 31.29 -14.94 -41.93
C ASP A 172 30.08 -13.99 -41.78
N LEU A 173 29.37 -13.71 -42.88
CA LEU A 173 28.13 -12.91 -42.87
C LEU A 173 27.03 -13.56 -42.03
N GLN A 174 26.88 -14.89 -42.09
CA GLN A 174 25.93 -15.60 -41.24
C GLN A 174 26.28 -15.45 -39.76
N GLY A 175 27.57 -15.55 -39.40
CA GLY A 175 28.04 -15.29 -38.04
C GLY A 175 27.69 -13.87 -37.56
N GLN A 176 27.91 -12.86 -38.41
CA GLN A 176 27.52 -11.47 -38.11
C GLN A 176 26.01 -11.30 -37.92
N ARG A 177 25.18 -12.02 -38.68
CA ARG A 177 23.72 -12.00 -38.51
C ARG A 177 23.29 -12.67 -37.22
N GLN A 178 23.95 -13.76 -36.81
CA GLN A 178 23.64 -14.41 -35.52
C GLN A 178 24.00 -13.52 -34.33
N GLN A 179 25.04 -12.69 -34.43
CA GLN A 179 25.40 -11.73 -33.39
C GLN A 179 24.28 -10.73 -33.09
N VAL A 180 23.42 -10.41 -34.06
CA VAL A 180 22.25 -9.54 -33.85
C VAL A 180 21.29 -10.15 -32.85
N ASN A 181 21.04 -11.46 -32.93
CA ASN A 181 20.15 -12.15 -31.99
C ASN A 181 20.71 -12.11 -30.56
N ALA A 182 22.04 -12.27 -30.40
CA ALA A 182 22.70 -12.16 -29.11
C ALA A 182 22.59 -10.73 -28.53
N LEU A 183 22.81 -9.70 -29.35
CA LEU A 183 22.67 -8.29 -28.94
C LEU A 183 21.21 -7.92 -28.61
N ALA A 184 20.25 -8.45 -29.35
CA ALA A 184 18.83 -8.24 -29.08
C ALA A 184 18.39 -8.91 -27.76
N ALA A 185 18.91 -10.10 -27.46
CA ALA A 185 18.68 -10.76 -26.16
C ALA A 185 19.31 -9.98 -25.01
N GLU A 186 20.50 -9.41 -25.22
CA GLU A 186 21.18 -8.56 -24.26
C GLU A 186 20.40 -7.27 -23.96
N LEU A 187 19.82 -6.62 -24.98
CA LEU A 187 18.94 -5.47 -24.77
C LEU A 187 17.73 -5.82 -23.90
N LYS A 188 17.07 -6.95 -24.14
CA LYS A 188 15.96 -7.42 -23.30
C LYS A 188 16.38 -7.66 -21.85
N ARG A 189 17.59 -8.18 -21.63
CA ARG A 189 18.17 -8.36 -20.29
C ARG A 189 18.36 -7.01 -19.59
N LEU A 190 18.89 -6.02 -20.30
CA LEU A 190 19.08 -4.66 -19.79
C LEU A 190 17.75 -3.95 -19.52
N ASP A 191 16.73 -4.14 -20.37
CA ASP A 191 15.37 -3.64 -20.14
C ASP A 191 14.79 -4.17 -18.82
N ALA A 192 14.96 -5.47 -18.55
CA ALA A 192 14.54 -6.07 -17.29
C ALA A 192 15.30 -5.49 -16.09
N GLN A 193 16.61 -5.24 -16.23
CA GLN A 193 17.41 -4.61 -15.17
C GLN A 193 17.01 -3.15 -14.90
N ILE A 194 16.63 -2.40 -15.93
CA ILE A 194 16.06 -1.06 -15.78
C ILE A 194 14.72 -1.14 -15.04
N ALA A 195 13.85 -2.10 -15.36
CA ALA A 195 12.57 -2.27 -14.67
C ALA A 195 12.77 -2.56 -13.17
N THR A 196 13.75 -3.41 -12.81
CA THR A 196 14.14 -3.62 -11.41
C THR A 196 14.65 -2.33 -10.77
N ALA A 197 15.59 -1.62 -11.39
CA ALA A 197 16.15 -0.38 -10.85
C ALA A 197 15.09 0.73 -10.67
N ARG A 198 14.09 0.80 -11.55
CA ARG A 198 12.93 1.71 -11.39
C ARG A 198 12.07 1.33 -10.18
N THR A 199 11.87 0.04 -9.95
CA THR A 199 11.12 -0.45 -8.78
C THR A 199 11.86 -0.13 -7.49
N ASP A 200 13.18 -0.30 -7.48
CA ASP A 200 14.03 0.04 -6.33
C ASP A 200 14.00 1.55 -6.03
N LEU A 201 14.02 2.40 -7.08
CA LEU A 201 13.83 3.85 -6.94
C LEU A 201 12.46 4.19 -6.35
N ALA A 202 11.38 3.61 -6.87
CA ALA A 202 10.03 3.84 -6.36
C ALA A 202 9.89 3.39 -4.89
N GLN A 203 10.55 2.29 -4.50
CA GLN A 203 10.57 1.84 -3.12
C GLN A 203 11.34 2.80 -2.21
N ALA A 204 12.46 3.35 -2.67
CA ALA A 204 13.21 4.35 -1.92
C ALA A 204 12.42 5.66 -1.77
N GLU A 205 11.74 6.11 -2.82
CA GLU A 205 10.88 7.30 -2.81
C GLU A 205 9.68 7.12 -1.86
N LEU A 206 9.06 5.93 -1.86
CA LEU A 206 7.98 5.59 -0.93
C LEU A 206 8.45 5.59 0.53
N ASN A 207 9.67 5.11 0.78
CA ASN A 207 10.25 5.16 2.13
C ASN A 207 10.55 6.60 2.54
N LEU A 208 11.04 7.44 1.62
CA LEU A 208 11.20 8.86 1.89
C LEU A 208 9.85 9.54 2.18
N SER A 209 8.78 9.26 1.42
CA SER A 209 7.47 9.83 1.72
C SER A 209 6.90 9.34 3.06
N ARG A 210 7.24 8.11 3.46
CA ARG A 210 6.83 7.52 4.75
C ARG A 210 7.63 8.05 5.94
N SER A 211 8.68 8.86 5.73
CA SER A 211 9.32 9.60 6.83
C SER A 211 8.39 10.66 7.38
N GLU A 212 7.40 11.11 6.59
CA GLU A 212 6.34 12.02 7.01
C GLU A 212 5.07 11.22 7.35
N ILE A 213 4.67 11.27 8.62
CA ILE A 213 3.54 10.50 9.13
C ILE A 213 2.35 11.43 9.27
N HIS A 214 1.34 11.19 8.44
CA HIS A 214 0.12 11.99 8.36
C HIS A 214 -1.07 11.35 9.07
N ALA A 215 -2.03 12.18 9.47
CA ALA A 215 -3.27 11.74 10.11
C ALA A 215 -4.18 10.96 9.14
N PRO A 216 -4.53 9.68 9.41
CA PRO A 216 -5.44 8.92 8.56
C PRO A 216 -6.90 9.37 8.65
N ILE A 217 -7.29 9.98 9.77
CA ILE A 217 -8.63 10.47 10.08
C ILE A 217 -8.55 11.85 10.75
N SER A 218 -9.65 12.60 10.74
CA SER A 218 -9.79 13.83 11.53
C SER A 218 -10.25 13.50 12.95
N GLY A 219 -9.73 14.21 13.93
CA GLY A 219 -10.03 13.93 15.33
C GLY A 219 -9.11 14.64 16.32
N MET A 220 -9.26 14.30 17.58
CA MET A 220 -8.42 14.80 18.67
C MET A 220 -7.26 13.84 18.95
N ILE A 221 -6.05 14.39 19.09
CA ILE A 221 -4.89 13.61 19.54
C ILE A 221 -5.13 13.15 20.97
N GLY A 222 -5.18 11.83 21.16
CA GLY A 222 -5.33 11.20 22.47
C GLY A 222 -3.98 11.09 23.17
N GLN A 223 -3.48 9.86 23.31
CA GLN A 223 -2.19 9.59 23.96
C GLN A 223 -1.04 9.61 22.95
N ARG A 224 -0.09 10.52 23.14
CA ARG A 224 1.16 10.59 22.38
C ARG A 224 2.30 9.89 23.13
N ALA A 225 2.88 8.88 22.48
CA ALA A 225 4.08 8.18 22.94
C ALA A 225 5.37 8.71 22.29
N ALA A 226 5.26 9.27 21.08
CA ALA A 226 6.39 9.81 20.31
C ALA A 226 7.02 11.05 20.96
N ARG A 227 8.36 11.07 21.03
CA ARG A 227 9.17 12.19 21.52
C ARG A 227 10.23 12.58 20.51
N ASN A 228 10.53 13.87 20.39
CA ASN A 228 11.62 14.37 19.54
C ASN A 228 12.95 13.71 19.96
N GLY A 229 13.75 13.29 18.99
CA GLY A 229 15.03 12.62 19.19
C GLY A 229 14.93 11.12 19.56
N GLN A 230 13.73 10.57 19.77
CA GLN A 230 13.55 9.15 20.06
C GLN A 230 13.75 8.30 18.81
N TYR A 231 14.50 7.21 18.93
CA TYR A 231 14.57 6.20 17.87
C TYR A 231 13.38 5.23 17.95
N VAL A 232 12.69 5.03 16.83
CA VAL A 232 11.55 4.12 16.72
C VAL A 232 11.85 3.01 15.72
N GLN A 233 11.30 1.82 15.99
CA GLN A 233 11.35 0.67 15.08
C GLN A 233 10.10 0.66 14.20
N ALA A 234 10.15 -0.07 13.08
CA ALA A 234 8.95 -0.31 12.29
C ALA A 234 7.86 -1.01 13.13
N GLY A 235 6.62 -0.52 13.04
CA GLY A 235 5.48 -0.93 13.85
C GLY A 235 5.36 -0.24 15.21
N ALA A 236 6.32 0.61 15.61
CA ALA A 236 6.25 1.31 16.89
C ALA A 236 5.05 2.26 16.95
N TYR A 237 4.31 2.20 18.04
CA TYR A 237 3.19 3.09 18.33
C TYR A 237 3.68 4.51 18.62
N LEU A 238 3.11 5.49 17.92
CA LEU A 238 3.51 6.90 18.04
C LEU A 238 2.46 7.71 18.79
N LEU A 239 1.20 7.63 18.36
CA LEU A 239 0.09 8.34 18.97
C LEU A 239 -1.26 7.72 18.59
N SER A 240 -2.32 8.20 19.23
CA SER A 240 -3.71 7.83 18.92
C SER A 240 -4.52 9.05 18.51
N ILE A 241 -5.46 8.83 17.59
CA ILE A 241 -6.45 9.83 17.19
C ILE A 241 -7.82 9.30 17.60
N VAL A 242 -8.53 10.11 18.39
CA VAL A 242 -9.93 9.90 18.74
C VAL A 242 -10.78 10.61 17.69
N PRO A 243 -11.62 9.89 16.93
CA PRO A 243 -12.38 10.49 15.83
C PRO A 243 -13.41 11.51 16.34
N ASP A 244 -13.72 12.53 15.54
CA ASP A 244 -14.79 13.50 15.84
C ASP A 244 -16.20 12.91 15.62
N GLN A 245 -16.27 11.87 14.79
CA GLN A 245 -17.50 11.19 14.37
C GLN A 245 -17.47 9.74 14.87
N ASP A 246 -18.60 9.06 14.84
CA ASP A 246 -18.72 7.65 15.25
C ASP A 246 -18.32 7.41 16.72
N ILE A 247 -18.68 8.35 17.59
CA ILE A 247 -18.60 8.22 19.06
C ILE A 247 -19.94 7.67 19.55
N TRP A 248 -19.91 6.65 20.40
CA TRP A 248 -21.11 6.08 21.03
C TRP A 248 -20.96 6.00 22.55
N VAL A 249 -22.08 5.88 23.26
CA VAL A 249 -22.08 5.66 24.71
C VAL A 249 -22.39 4.20 24.98
N GLN A 250 -21.46 3.51 25.63
CA GLN A 250 -21.68 2.18 26.14
C GLN A 250 -22.22 2.26 27.56
N ALA A 251 -23.51 1.99 27.73
CA ALA A 251 -24.20 1.99 29.01
C ALA A 251 -24.42 0.56 29.52
N ASN A 252 -24.02 0.31 30.77
CA ASN A 252 -24.17 -0.98 31.45
C ASN A 252 -25.46 -0.97 32.27
N PHE A 253 -26.43 -1.78 31.87
CA PHE A 253 -27.70 -2.00 32.57
C PHE A 253 -27.70 -3.36 33.28
N LYS A 254 -28.50 -3.48 34.35
CA LYS A 254 -28.72 -4.78 35.01
C LYS A 254 -29.59 -5.66 34.10
N GLU A 255 -29.41 -6.98 34.17
CA GLU A 255 -30.21 -7.94 33.38
C GLU A 255 -31.72 -7.78 33.59
N THR A 256 -32.13 -7.43 34.81
CA THR A 256 -33.53 -7.08 35.15
C THR A 256 -34.10 -5.88 34.41
N GLN A 257 -33.24 -4.98 33.88
CA GLN A 257 -33.63 -3.73 33.24
C GLN A 257 -33.68 -3.84 31.71
N ILE A 258 -32.89 -4.74 31.10
CA ILE A 258 -32.79 -4.85 29.63
C ILE A 258 -34.00 -5.53 28.97
N GLY A 259 -34.83 -6.26 29.71
CA GLY A 259 -35.86 -7.14 29.13
C GLY A 259 -36.92 -6.47 28.25
N LYS A 260 -37.09 -5.14 28.33
CA LYS A 260 -37.99 -4.35 27.48
C LYS A 260 -37.27 -3.36 26.56
N MET A 261 -35.94 -3.32 26.63
CA MET A 261 -35.14 -2.44 25.79
C MET A 261 -35.06 -3.03 24.38
N GLN A 262 -35.16 -2.17 23.37
CA GLN A 262 -35.10 -2.57 21.97
C GLN A 262 -34.24 -1.58 21.17
N PRO A 263 -33.50 -2.05 20.15
CA PRO A 263 -32.87 -1.18 19.17
C PRO A 263 -33.85 -0.15 18.59
N GLY A 264 -33.40 1.09 18.44
CA GLY A 264 -34.18 2.22 17.93
C GLY A 264 -34.97 3.00 18.99
N GLN A 265 -35.03 2.55 20.24
CA GLN A 265 -35.66 3.30 21.33
C GLN A 265 -34.91 4.60 21.64
N HIS A 266 -35.65 5.64 22.03
CA HIS A 266 -35.06 6.94 22.40
C HIS A 266 -34.38 6.83 23.76
N ALA A 267 -33.19 7.41 23.88
CA ALA A 267 -32.43 7.51 25.10
C ALA A 267 -32.00 8.97 25.33
N GLU A 268 -32.02 9.41 26.58
CA GLU A 268 -31.51 10.72 26.99
C GLU A 268 -30.16 10.52 27.67
N LEU A 269 -29.13 11.19 27.15
CA LEU A 269 -27.77 11.13 27.65
C LEU A 269 -27.46 12.45 28.36
N VAL A 270 -27.15 12.38 29.65
CA VAL A 270 -26.71 13.51 30.45
C VAL A 270 -25.26 13.28 30.84
N PHE A 271 -24.38 14.21 30.51
CA PHE A 271 -22.98 14.15 30.89
C PHE A 271 -22.73 15.06 32.08
N ASP A 272 -21.98 14.58 33.08
CA ASP A 272 -21.61 15.36 34.26
C ASP A 272 -20.88 16.66 33.90
N SER A 273 -20.15 16.66 32.78
CA SER A 273 -19.45 17.84 32.26
C SER A 273 -20.40 18.90 31.69
N TYR A 274 -21.62 18.53 31.30
CA TYR A 274 -22.63 19.39 30.67
C TYR A 274 -24.05 19.04 31.18
N PRO A 275 -24.38 19.31 32.45
CA PRO A 275 -25.65 18.90 33.05
C PRO A 275 -26.88 19.60 32.46
N ASP A 276 -26.70 20.80 31.89
CA ASP A 276 -27.79 21.61 31.34
C ASP A 276 -28.12 21.30 29.87
N THR A 277 -27.37 20.37 29.24
CA THR A 277 -27.48 20.08 27.80
C THR A 277 -27.71 18.58 27.56
N PRO A 278 -28.91 18.05 27.88
CA PRO A 278 -29.23 16.65 27.61
C PRO A 278 -29.16 16.37 26.11
N ILE A 279 -28.39 15.33 25.74
CA ILE A 279 -28.22 14.89 24.36
C ILE A 279 -29.21 13.76 24.08
N GLN A 280 -30.00 13.92 23.03
CA GLN A 280 -30.92 12.88 22.58
C GLN A 280 -30.17 11.85 21.73
N GLY A 281 -30.25 10.59 22.13
CA GLY A 281 -29.67 9.45 21.45
C GLY A 281 -30.71 8.39 21.12
N ARG A 282 -30.25 7.32 20.45
CA ARG A 282 -31.03 6.11 20.20
C ARG A 282 -30.23 4.89 20.59
N VAL A 283 -30.91 3.86 21.06
CA VAL A 283 -30.30 2.55 21.30
C VAL A 283 -29.93 1.97 19.93
N ASP A 284 -28.64 1.84 19.64
CA ASP A 284 -28.18 1.20 18.40
C ASP A 284 -28.36 -0.32 18.50
N SER A 285 -27.73 -0.94 19.49
CA SER A 285 -27.75 -2.38 19.68
C SER A 285 -27.68 -2.78 21.16
N LEU A 286 -28.10 -4.02 21.46
CA LEU A 286 -28.01 -4.63 22.78
C LEU A 286 -27.02 -5.79 22.70
N PHE A 287 -26.07 -5.86 23.64
CA PHE A 287 -25.11 -6.95 23.69
C PHE A 287 -25.81 -8.28 24.01
N ALA A 288 -25.49 -9.32 23.23
CA ALA A 288 -26.09 -10.64 23.39
C ALA A 288 -25.56 -11.44 24.61
N ALA A 289 -24.48 -10.97 25.24
CA ALA A 289 -23.87 -11.59 26.42
C ALA A 289 -23.29 -10.53 27.37
N SER A 290 -23.11 -10.90 28.64
CA SER A 290 -22.60 -9.99 29.66
C SER A 290 -21.11 -9.65 29.41
N GLY A 291 -20.72 -8.39 29.67
CA GLY A 291 -19.35 -7.91 29.42
C GLY A 291 -18.26 -8.71 30.14
N ALA A 292 -18.60 -9.42 31.22
CA ALA A 292 -17.68 -10.29 31.96
C ALA A 292 -17.16 -11.48 31.13
N GLN A 293 -17.90 -11.95 30.11
CA GLN A 293 -17.48 -13.04 29.22
C GLN A 293 -16.48 -12.60 28.15
N PHE A 294 -16.32 -11.29 27.92
CA PHE A 294 -15.42 -10.71 26.92
C PHE A 294 -14.18 -10.04 27.54
N SER A 295 -14.01 -10.10 28.87
CA SER A 295 -12.82 -9.57 29.54
C SER A 295 -11.66 -10.58 29.46
N LEU A 296 -10.46 -10.07 29.16
CA LEU A 296 -9.20 -10.84 29.24
C LEU A 296 -8.91 -11.37 30.66
N LEU A 297 -9.46 -10.71 31.68
CA LEU A 297 -9.42 -11.12 33.08
C LEU A 297 -10.84 -10.96 33.66
N PRO A 298 -11.65 -12.03 33.70
CA PRO A 298 -12.97 -11.98 34.31
C PRO A 298 -12.84 -11.69 35.81
N PRO A 299 -13.60 -10.74 36.37
CA PRO A 299 -13.58 -10.49 37.80
C PRO A 299 -14.17 -11.70 38.55
N ASP A 300 -13.36 -12.32 39.41
CA ASP A 300 -13.82 -13.41 40.29
C ASP A 300 -14.53 -12.80 41.51
N ASN A 301 -15.83 -12.56 41.36
CA ASN A 301 -16.64 -11.91 42.38
C ASN A 301 -16.95 -12.89 43.53
N ALA A 302 -16.03 -13.01 44.49
CA ALA A 302 -16.24 -13.79 45.73
C ALA A 302 -17.29 -13.17 46.69
N THR A 303 -17.78 -11.97 46.40
CA THR A 303 -18.77 -11.23 47.20
C THR A 303 -20.16 -11.21 46.55
N GLY A 304 -20.63 -12.35 46.03
CA GLY A 304 -22.07 -12.66 45.92
C GLY A 304 -22.99 -11.68 45.17
N ASN A 305 -22.48 -10.74 44.39
CA ASN A 305 -23.30 -9.79 43.63
C ASN A 305 -23.61 -10.37 42.25
N PHE A 306 -24.41 -11.42 42.23
CA PHE A 306 -24.95 -11.98 41.00
C PHE A 306 -26.07 -11.05 40.50
N THR A 307 -25.82 -10.31 39.42
CA THR A 307 -26.90 -9.72 38.61
C THR A 307 -27.53 -10.84 37.79
N LYS A 308 -28.68 -11.33 38.25
CA LYS A 308 -29.77 -11.82 37.41
C LYS A 308 -30.86 -10.76 37.36
#